data_AF-A0AA35RE56-F1
#
_entry.id   AF-A0AA35RE56-F1
#
_cell.length_a   1.000
_cell.length_b   1.000
_cell.length_c   1.000
_cell.angle_alpha   90.00
_cell.angle_beta   90.00
_cell.angle_gamma   90.00
#
_symmetry.space_group_name_H-M   'P 1'
#
loop_
_entity.id
_entity.type
_entity.pdbx_description
1 polymer ?
#
loop_
_entity_poly.entity_id
_entity_poly.type
_entity_poly.pdbx_seq_one_letter_code
_entity_poly.pdbx_strand_id
1 'polypeptide(L)'
;MLAGATDVGKSTLCRLLLSYAARLGRQPCLVDCDVGQGSVSIPGSLCVLSVERPADIETGEFNKQASLVYSYGATTPSDNFKLYTTVVTSMAAMFRERCTARPATKSGGCVINTCGWVEGQGYNALVHVAEAFEVDVVLVLDHERLTLDLQRDLPKTTEIVPLPKSGGVVARTREFRRRNREDAVREYFYGKRPHLLSPFSFEVAFSDIQICKIGVMVTQHRRQHFLFISAPAVPQSALPLGMEKVDGSVLLVHEEPTKQLSHTIVSLSMANSTEEDVASTPSAGFPLHH
;
A
#
# COMPACT_ATOMS: atom_id res chain seq x y z
N MET A 1 8.95 -2.91 -12.57
CA MET A 1 7.60 -3.07 -11.97
C MET A 1 6.95 -4.35 -12.48
N LEU A 2 6.16 -5.05 -11.66
CA LEU A 2 5.34 -6.16 -12.11
C LEU A 2 3.87 -5.71 -12.20
N ALA A 3 3.21 -6.00 -13.31
CA ALA A 3 1.82 -5.67 -13.58
C ALA A 3 1.05 -6.90 -14.08
N GLY A 4 -0.27 -6.93 -13.87
CA GLY A 4 -1.14 -8.04 -14.28
C GLY A 4 -2.28 -8.29 -13.30
N ALA A 5 -3.24 -9.12 -13.70
CA ALA A 5 -4.43 -9.41 -12.91
C ALA A 5 -4.10 -10.12 -11.56
N THR A 6 -5.12 -10.38 -10.74
CA THR A 6 -4.95 -11.23 -9.55
C THR A 6 -4.54 -12.65 -9.93
N ASP A 7 -3.78 -13.33 -9.06
CA ASP A 7 -3.43 -14.74 -9.20
C ASP A 7 -2.65 -15.10 -10.49
N VAL A 8 -1.69 -14.23 -10.86
CA VAL A 8 -0.73 -14.48 -11.97
C VAL A 8 0.70 -14.72 -11.49
N GLY A 9 0.95 -14.64 -10.18
CA GLY A 9 2.27 -14.91 -9.58
C GLY A 9 3.18 -13.69 -9.35
N LYS A 10 2.63 -12.46 -9.37
CA LYS A 10 3.40 -11.21 -9.18
C LYS A 10 4.28 -11.23 -7.93
N SER A 11 3.69 -11.42 -6.74
CA SER A 11 4.44 -11.42 -5.48
C SER A 11 5.54 -12.49 -5.43
N THR A 12 5.28 -13.67 -6.01
CA THR A 12 6.27 -14.76 -6.12
C THR A 12 7.44 -14.35 -7.00
N LEU A 13 7.16 -13.73 -8.16
CA LEU A 13 8.20 -13.26 -9.07
C LEU A 13 9.00 -12.10 -8.46
N CYS A 14 8.35 -11.15 -7.76
CA CYS A 14 9.04 -10.09 -7.00
C CYS A 14 10.06 -10.71 -6.04
N ARG A 15 9.62 -11.69 -5.25
CA ARG A 15 10.45 -12.36 -4.26
C ARG A 15 11.64 -13.09 -4.90
N LEU A 16 11.43 -13.72 -6.05
CA LEU A 16 12.49 -14.40 -6.80
C LEU A 16 13.56 -13.41 -7.28
N LEU A 17 13.14 -12.33 -7.95
CA LEU A 17 14.04 -11.31 -8.49
C LEU A 17 14.87 -10.64 -7.38
N LEU A 18 14.21 -10.26 -6.28
CA LEU A 18 14.87 -9.66 -5.12
C LEU A 18 15.86 -10.62 -4.46
N SER A 19 15.50 -11.90 -4.32
CA SER A 19 16.39 -12.92 -3.75
C SER A 19 17.62 -13.17 -4.63
N TYR A 20 17.45 -13.14 -5.96
CA TYR A 20 18.57 -13.26 -6.90
C TYR A 20 19.50 -12.04 -6.84
N ALA A 21 18.95 -10.83 -6.83
CA ALA A 21 19.75 -9.62 -6.68
C ALA A 21 20.54 -9.61 -5.35
N ALA A 22 19.92 -10.01 -4.23
CA ALA A 22 20.60 -10.16 -2.95
C ALA A 22 21.73 -11.20 -2.99
N ARG A 23 21.53 -12.35 -3.67
CA ARG A 23 22.59 -13.37 -3.87
C ARG A 23 23.77 -12.85 -4.68
N LEU A 24 23.55 -11.90 -5.58
CA LEU A 24 24.59 -11.22 -6.35
C LEU A 24 25.28 -10.09 -5.57
N GLY A 25 24.99 -9.95 -4.28
CA GLY A 25 25.56 -8.89 -3.42
C GLY A 25 24.97 -7.50 -3.68
N ARG A 26 23.84 -7.40 -4.38
CA ARG A 26 23.11 -6.13 -4.54
C ARG A 26 22.19 -5.89 -3.35
N GLN A 27 21.81 -4.64 -3.14
CA GLN A 27 20.87 -4.23 -2.09
C GLN A 27 19.61 -3.58 -2.70
N PRO A 28 18.79 -4.34 -3.43
CA PRO A 28 17.57 -3.81 -4.03
C PRO A 28 16.52 -3.46 -2.96
N CYS A 29 15.55 -2.63 -3.33
CA CYS A 29 14.34 -2.42 -2.53
C CYS A 29 13.13 -3.16 -3.11
N LEU A 30 12.34 -3.79 -2.25
CA LEU A 30 10.96 -4.15 -2.56
C LEU A 30 10.09 -2.91 -2.35
N VAL A 31 9.31 -2.54 -3.35
CA VAL A 31 8.22 -1.56 -3.19
C VAL A 31 6.91 -2.34 -3.31
N ASP A 32 6.13 -2.40 -2.24
CA ASP A 32 4.86 -3.12 -2.23
C ASP A 32 3.70 -2.11 -2.34
N CYS A 33 3.11 -2.05 -3.53
CA CYS A 33 1.95 -1.21 -3.84
C CYS A 33 0.61 -1.97 -3.73
N ASP A 34 0.60 -3.22 -3.22
CA ASP A 34 -0.63 -3.99 -3.02
C ASP A 34 -1.19 -3.79 -1.59
N VAL A 35 -2.12 -2.87 -1.44
CA VAL A 35 -2.81 -2.61 -0.16
C VAL A 35 -3.70 -3.78 0.31
N GLY A 36 -4.05 -4.72 -0.57
CA GLY A 36 -4.97 -5.81 -0.26
C GLY A 36 -4.27 -7.07 0.25
N GLN A 37 -3.11 -7.40 -0.31
CA GLN A 37 -2.35 -8.62 -0.04
C GLN A 37 -0.84 -8.37 0.12
N GLY A 38 -0.45 -7.15 0.54
CA GLY A 38 0.93 -6.79 0.81
C GLY A 38 1.63 -7.76 1.78
N SER A 39 2.94 -7.91 1.61
CA SER A 39 3.74 -8.97 2.26
C SER A 39 4.67 -8.48 3.37
N VAL A 40 4.79 -7.17 3.52
CA VAL A 40 5.78 -6.56 4.44
C VAL A 40 5.14 -6.07 5.74
N SER A 41 3.94 -5.49 5.67
CA SER A 41 3.24 -4.93 6.82
C SER A 41 1.79 -5.42 6.83
N ILE A 42 0.96 -4.81 7.70
CA ILE A 42 -0.45 -5.15 7.78
C ILE A 42 -1.19 -4.80 6.47
N PRO A 43 -2.36 -5.40 6.20
CA PRO A 43 -3.21 -5.01 5.09
C PRO A 43 -3.62 -3.54 5.18
N GLY A 44 -3.75 -2.87 4.05
CA GLY A 44 -3.99 -1.44 3.97
C GLY A 44 -2.74 -0.59 4.11
N SER A 45 -1.56 -1.17 3.91
CA SER A 45 -0.28 -0.45 3.91
C SER A 45 0.40 -0.49 2.54
N LEU A 46 1.13 0.58 2.25
CA LEU A 46 2.08 0.70 1.14
C LEU A 46 3.48 0.79 1.74
N CYS A 47 4.49 0.13 1.16
CA CYS A 47 5.79 0.10 1.81
C CYS A 47 6.99 -0.05 0.88
N VAL A 48 8.15 0.35 1.41
CA VAL A 48 9.47 0.13 0.82
C VAL A 48 10.35 -0.63 1.79
N LEU A 49 10.85 -1.79 1.39
CA LEU A 49 11.72 -2.64 2.19
C LEU A 49 13.09 -2.80 1.51
N SER A 50 14.17 -2.54 2.23
CA SER A 50 15.52 -2.85 1.74
C SER A 50 15.80 -4.34 1.89
N VAL A 51 16.22 -4.99 0.81
CA VAL A 51 16.50 -6.43 0.78
C VAL A 51 18.01 -6.64 0.68
N GLU A 52 18.63 -7.00 1.79
CA GLU A 52 20.07 -7.27 1.86
C GLU A 52 20.41 -8.77 1.79
N ARG A 53 19.46 -9.62 2.19
CA ARG A 53 19.59 -11.07 2.19
C ARG A 53 18.41 -11.70 1.45
N PRO A 54 18.62 -12.88 0.83
CA PRO A 54 17.53 -13.64 0.24
C PRO A 54 16.44 -13.92 1.26
N ALA A 55 15.20 -14.06 0.79
CA ALA A 55 14.10 -14.42 1.67
C ALA A 55 14.37 -15.78 2.33
N ASP A 56 13.95 -15.89 3.59
CA ASP A 56 14.06 -17.11 4.36
C ASP A 56 13.27 -18.26 3.70
N ILE A 57 13.85 -19.46 3.76
CA ILE A 57 13.35 -20.63 3.03
C ILE A 57 12.06 -21.16 3.67
N GLU A 58 11.97 -21.14 5.00
CA GLU A 58 10.83 -21.69 5.74
C GLU A 58 9.64 -20.73 5.77
N THR A 59 9.88 -19.50 6.23
CA THR A 59 8.83 -18.50 6.45
C THR A 59 8.36 -17.87 5.16
N GLY A 60 9.27 -17.76 4.21
CA GLY A 60 8.98 -17.16 2.94
C GLY A 60 9.28 -15.66 2.86
N GLU A 61 9.94 -15.09 3.85
CA GLU A 61 9.90 -13.65 4.10
C GLU A 61 11.30 -13.03 4.06
N PHE A 62 11.34 -11.75 3.69
CA PHE A 62 12.55 -10.94 3.84
C PHE A 62 12.65 -10.43 5.28
N ASN A 63 13.85 -10.07 5.71
CA ASN A 63 14.02 -9.34 6.96
C ASN A 63 13.27 -8.00 6.83
N LYS A 64 12.20 -7.82 7.62
CA LYS A 64 11.31 -6.64 7.58
C LYS A 64 11.90 -5.42 8.32
N GLN A 65 13.12 -5.52 8.86
CA GLN A 65 13.80 -4.40 9.51
C GLN A 65 14.00 -3.22 8.53
N ALA A 66 13.91 -2.00 9.04
CA ALA A 66 14.11 -0.75 8.28
C ALA A 66 13.17 -0.56 7.07
N SER A 67 11.95 -1.09 7.15
CA SER A 67 10.85 -0.80 6.20
C SER A 67 10.32 0.62 6.39
N LEU A 68 10.10 1.32 5.29
CA LEU A 68 9.28 2.53 5.25
C LEU A 68 7.84 2.10 4.99
N VAL A 69 6.89 2.44 5.86
CA VAL A 69 5.49 2.02 5.73
C VAL A 69 4.59 3.23 5.76
N TYR A 70 3.61 3.27 4.87
CA TYR A 70 2.54 4.25 4.82
C TYR A 70 1.19 3.58 5.04
N SER A 71 0.35 4.20 5.87
CA SER A 71 -1.00 3.72 6.11
C SER A 71 -1.98 4.28 5.07
N TYR A 72 -2.55 3.40 4.26
CA TYR A 72 -3.67 3.72 3.38
C TYR A 72 -5.02 3.45 4.06
N GLY A 73 -5.10 2.41 4.90
CA GLY A 73 -6.27 2.11 5.74
C GLY A 73 -7.42 1.36 5.06
N ALA A 74 -7.27 0.98 3.79
CA ALA A 74 -8.27 0.21 3.04
C ALA A 74 -7.63 -0.92 2.23
N THR A 75 -8.40 -1.98 1.92
CA THR A 75 -7.86 -3.17 1.24
C THR A 75 -7.93 -3.11 -0.29
N THR A 76 -8.49 -2.03 -0.84
CA THR A 76 -8.60 -1.81 -2.29
C THR A 76 -8.28 -0.36 -2.62
N PRO A 77 -7.41 -0.07 -3.62
CA PRO A 77 -7.09 1.31 -4.00
C PRO A 77 -8.30 2.14 -4.49
N SER A 78 -9.41 1.50 -4.86
CA SER A 78 -10.63 2.16 -5.31
C SER A 78 -11.33 2.96 -4.22
N ASP A 79 -11.10 2.63 -2.95
CA ASP A 79 -11.83 3.23 -1.83
C ASP A 79 -11.51 4.73 -1.71
N ASN A 80 -10.25 5.08 -1.95
CA ASN A 80 -9.78 6.45 -2.08
C ASN A 80 -8.58 6.51 -3.05
N PHE A 81 -8.87 6.60 -4.35
CA PHE A 81 -7.85 6.59 -5.39
C PHE A 81 -6.85 7.75 -5.26
N LYS A 82 -7.35 8.95 -4.91
CA LYS A 82 -6.50 10.15 -4.77
C LYS A 82 -5.53 10.01 -3.59
N LEU A 83 -5.99 9.50 -2.45
CA LEU A 83 -5.10 9.16 -1.33
C LEU A 83 -4.05 8.12 -1.74
N TYR A 84 -4.46 7.06 -2.44
CA TYR A 84 -3.53 6.03 -2.91
C TYR A 84 -2.42 6.64 -3.78
N THR A 85 -2.77 7.47 -4.76
CA THR A 85 -1.77 8.14 -5.62
C THR A 85 -0.90 9.11 -4.85
N THR A 86 -1.44 9.86 -3.87
CA THR A 86 -0.67 10.75 -3.00
C THR A 86 0.38 9.97 -2.21
N VAL A 87 -0.02 8.87 -1.56
CA VAL A 87 0.90 8.03 -0.79
C VAL A 87 1.99 7.42 -1.69
N VAL A 88 1.63 6.94 -2.89
CA VAL A 88 2.60 6.42 -3.87
C VAL A 88 3.62 7.48 -4.26
N THR A 89 3.18 8.72 -4.51
CA THR A 89 4.08 9.85 -4.84
C THR A 89 5.05 10.14 -3.71
N SER A 90 4.57 10.20 -2.47
CA SER A 90 5.41 10.46 -1.30
C SER A 90 6.38 9.32 -1.02
N MET A 91 5.92 8.08 -1.19
CA MET A 91 6.76 6.89 -1.08
C MET A 91 7.88 6.88 -2.13
N ALA A 92 7.59 7.27 -3.38
CA ALA A 92 8.59 7.41 -4.43
C ALA A 92 9.61 8.51 -4.11
N ALA A 93 9.16 9.67 -3.61
CA ALA A 93 10.03 10.76 -3.21
C ALA A 93 11.01 10.32 -2.10
N MET A 94 10.51 9.67 -1.05
CA MET A 94 11.36 9.12 0.03
C MET A 94 12.31 8.04 -0.49
N PHE A 95 11.89 7.21 -1.43
CA PHE A 95 12.78 6.22 -2.07
C PHE A 95 13.93 6.89 -2.82
N ARG A 96 13.66 7.97 -3.59
CA ARG A 96 14.71 8.74 -4.29
C ARG A 96 15.69 9.39 -3.31
N GLU A 97 15.20 9.92 -2.20
CA GLU A 97 16.06 10.46 -1.14
C GLU A 97 16.96 9.37 -0.56
N ARG A 98 16.40 8.19 -0.28
CA ARG A 98 17.16 7.03 0.21
C ARG A 98 18.23 6.58 -0.78
N CYS A 99 17.94 6.59 -2.08
CA CYS A 99 18.92 6.32 -3.15
C CYS A 99 20.04 7.35 -3.19
N THR A 100 19.74 8.63 -2.93
CA THR A 100 20.75 9.68 -2.84
C THR A 100 21.66 9.49 -1.63
N ALA A 101 21.08 9.12 -0.49
CA ALA A 101 21.83 8.88 0.74
C ALA A 101 22.63 7.56 0.73
N ARG A 102 22.22 6.56 -0.05
CA ARG A 102 22.81 5.21 -0.05
C ARG A 102 23.13 4.72 -1.48
N PRO A 103 24.40 4.81 -1.92
CA PRO A 103 24.83 4.36 -3.25
C PRO A 103 24.54 2.88 -3.55
N ALA A 104 24.58 2.02 -2.53
CA ALA A 104 24.26 0.60 -2.65
C ALA A 104 22.77 0.38 -3.01
N THR A 105 21.87 1.16 -2.42
CA THR A 105 20.43 1.15 -2.75
C THR A 105 20.19 1.67 -4.17
N LYS A 106 20.85 2.78 -4.54
CA LYS A 106 20.75 3.35 -5.90
C LYS A 106 21.17 2.35 -6.97
N SER A 107 22.29 1.66 -6.77
CA SER A 107 22.78 0.64 -7.71
C SER A 107 22.02 -0.69 -7.65
N GLY A 108 21.35 -0.98 -6.52
CA GLY A 108 20.48 -2.15 -6.38
C GLY A 108 19.11 -1.97 -7.06
N GLY A 109 18.64 -0.72 -7.20
CA GLY A 109 17.35 -0.40 -7.79
C GLY A 109 16.18 -0.88 -6.93
N CYS A 110 15.00 -1.03 -7.55
CA CYS A 110 13.83 -1.55 -6.87
C CYS A 110 13.00 -2.52 -7.73
N VAL A 111 12.26 -3.40 -7.04
CA VAL A 111 11.26 -4.29 -7.63
C VAL A 111 9.91 -3.92 -7.04
N ILE A 112 8.99 -3.52 -7.90
CA ILE A 112 7.68 -2.99 -7.50
C ILE A 112 6.60 -4.07 -7.69
N ASN A 113 5.98 -4.50 -6.59
CA ASN A 113 4.77 -5.33 -6.59
C ASN A 113 3.54 -4.42 -6.68
N THR A 114 2.54 -4.78 -7.49
CA THR A 114 1.31 -4.00 -7.68
C THR A 114 0.07 -4.82 -7.34
N CYS A 115 -1.04 -4.15 -7.06
CA CYS A 115 -2.34 -4.80 -6.89
C CYS A 115 -2.82 -5.44 -8.21
N GLY A 116 -3.75 -6.40 -8.10
CA GLY A 116 -4.34 -7.06 -9.28
C GLY A 116 -5.45 -6.28 -9.99
N TRP A 117 -5.58 -4.97 -9.74
CA TRP A 117 -6.61 -4.12 -10.33
C TRP A 117 -6.06 -3.44 -11.59
N VAL A 118 -6.41 -3.96 -12.76
CA VAL A 118 -5.79 -3.60 -14.05
C VAL A 118 -6.69 -2.81 -14.99
N GLU A 119 -7.95 -2.59 -14.61
CA GLU A 119 -8.96 -1.92 -15.45
C GLU A 119 -9.38 -0.57 -14.86
N GLY A 120 -9.77 0.37 -15.72
CA GLY A 120 -10.29 1.68 -15.32
C GLY A 120 -9.31 2.46 -14.44
N GLN A 121 -9.74 2.88 -13.25
CA GLN A 121 -8.85 3.54 -12.28
C GLN A 121 -7.68 2.65 -11.83
N GLY A 122 -7.81 1.31 -11.88
CA GLY A 122 -6.70 0.40 -11.61
C GLY A 122 -5.57 0.53 -12.62
N TYR A 123 -5.90 0.70 -13.90
CA TYR A 123 -4.92 1.02 -14.94
C TYR A 123 -4.22 2.35 -14.65
N ASN A 124 -4.97 3.39 -14.30
CA ASN A 124 -4.40 4.68 -13.92
C ASN A 124 -3.48 4.57 -12.69
N ALA A 125 -3.78 3.67 -11.75
CA ALA A 125 -2.91 3.38 -10.61
C ALA A 125 -1.55 2.82 -11.06
N LEU A 126 -1.56 1.89 -12.03
CA LEU A 126 -0.35 1.28 -12.58
C LEU A 126 0.52 2.31 -13.32
N VAL A 127 -0.11 3.16 -14.15
CA VAL A 127 0.57 4.26 -14.85
C VAL A 127 1.18 5.22 -13.84
N HIS A 128 0.42 5.66 -12.83
CA HIS A 128 0.91 6.55 -11.78
C HIS A 128 2.09 5.96 -11.01
N VAL A 129 2.05 4.66 -10.67
CA VAL A 129 3.19 3.99 -10.02
C VAL A 129 4.41 3.96 -10.94
N ALA A 130 4.23 3.66 -12.23
CA ALA A 130 5.32 3.63 -13.20
C ALA A 130 5.99 5.00 -13.36
N GLU A 131 5.20 6.06 -13.46
CA GLU A 131 5.66 7.45 -13.58
C GLU A 131 6.33 7.93 -12.27
N ALA A 132 5.68 7.74 -11.13
CA ALA A 132 6.20 8.17 -9.84
C ALA A 132 7.56 7.52 -9.51
N PHE A 133 7.72 6.24 -9.82
CA PHE A 133 8.99 5.53 -9.60
C PHE A 133 9.96 5.58 -10.78
N GLU A 134 9.62 6.28 -11.86
CA GLU A 134 10.45 6.39 -13.08
C GLU A 134 10.92 5.00 -13.57
N VAL A 135 9.97 4.08 -13.74
CA VAL A 135 10.27 2.67 -13.98
C VAL A 135 10.91 2.44 -15.36
N ASP A 136 12.05 1.75 -15.37
CA ASP A 136 12.75 1.35 -16.60
C ASP A 136 12.10 0.14 -17.30
N VAL A 137 11.62 -0.85 -16.52
CA VAL A 137 11.10 -2.12 -17.05
C VAL A 137 9.79 -2.51 -16.38
N VAL A 138 8.76 -2.81 -17.18
CA VAL A 138 7.48 -3.36 -16.71
C VAL A 138 7.30 -4.79 -17.21
N LEU A 139 7.21 -5.73 -16.27
CA LEU A 139 6.90 -7.13 -16.55
C LEU A 139 5.38 -7.31 -16.45
N VAL A 140 4.73 -7.62 -17.57
CA VAL A 140 3.27 -7.81 -17.64
C VAL A 140 2.95 -9.30 -17.66
N LEU A 141 2.33 -9.80 -16.60
CA LEU A 141 2.04 -11.22 -16.43
C LEU A 141 0.63 -11.56 -16.95
N ASP A 142 0.57 -12.45 -17.95
CA ASP A 142 -0.65 -13.10 -18.47
C ASP A 142 -1.79 -12.13 -18.84
N HIS A 143 -1.46 -10.99 -19.50
CA HIS A 143 -2.46 -9.99 -19.84
C HIS A 143 -2.10 -9.15 -21.10
N GLU A 144 -2.38 -9.67 -22.29
CA GLU A 144 -2.01 -9.04 -23.57
C GLU A 144 -2.56 -7.62 -23.76
N ARG A 145 -3.84 -7.38 -23.43
CA ARG A 145 -4.45 -6.04 -23.55
C ARG A 145 -3.70 -4.98 -22.71
N LEU A 146 -3.34 -5.33 -21.48
CA LEU A 146 -2.60 -4.46 -20.57
C LEU A 146 -1.21 -4.16 -21.12
N THR A 147 -0.55 -5.15 -21.75
CA THR A 147 0.73 -4.93 -22.45
C THR A 147 0.60 -3.86 -23.53
N LEU A 148 -0.42 -3.97 -24.39
CA LEU A 148 -0.64 -3.01 -25.48
C LEU A 148 -0.98 -1.60 -24.96
N ASP A 149 -1.82 -1.52 -23.93
CA ASP A 149 -2.19 -0.25 -23.32
C ASP A 149 -0.96 0.43 -22.68
N LEU A 150 -0.15 -0.31 -21.90
CA LEU A 150 1.09 0.22 -21.30
C LEU A 150 2.14 0.61 -22.34
N GLN A 151 2.28 -0.13 -23.44
CA GLN A 151 3.17 0.23 -24.55
C GLN A 151 2.75 1.52 -25.26
N ARG A 152 1.45 1.81 -25.27
CA ARG A 152 0.90 3.05 -25.87
C ARG A 152 1.11 4.25 -24.96
N ASP A 153 0.85 4.10 -23.66
CA ASP A 153 0.72 5.23 -22.74
C ASP A 153 2.01 5.54 -21.95
N LEU A 154 2.90 4.56 -21.73
CA LEU A 154 4.19 4.82 -21.07
C LEU A 154 5.25 5.35 -22.04
N PRO A 155 6.27 6.08 -21.55
CA PRO A 155 7.37 6.54 -22.37
C PRO A 155 8.07 5.41 -23.11
N LYS A 156 8.54 5.66 -24.34
CA LYS A 156 9.29 4.67 -25.14
C LYS A 156 10.61 4.20 -24.51
N THR A 157 11.10 4.93 -23.50
CA THR A 157 12.27 4.54 -22.69
C THR A 157 11.96 3.41 -21.72
N THR A 158 10.68 3.18 -21.38
CA THR A 158 10.25 2.10 -20.51
C THR A 158 10.04 0.82 -21.32
N GLU A 159 10.78 -0.23 -20.99
CA GLU A 159 10.68 -1.54 -21.64
C GLU A 159 9.48 -2.31 -21.09
N ILE A 160 8.55 -2.72 -21.97
CA ILE A 160 7.38 -3.52 -21.60
C ILE A 160 7.61 -4.97 -22.05
N VAL A 161 7.72 -5.88 -21.08
CA VAL A 161 8.00 -7.30 -21.33
C VAL A 161 6.80 -8.16 -20.94
N PRO A 162 6.06 -8.73 -21.90
CA PRO A 162 5.00 -9.69 -21.60
C PRO A 162 5.61 -11.04 -21.15
N LEU A 163 5.05 -11.60 -20.08
CA LEU A 163 5.44 -12.89 -19.53
C LEU A 163 4.22 -13.79 -19.34
N PRO A 164 4.31 -15.11 -19.65
CA PRO A 164 3.25 -16.05 -19.30
C PRO A 164 3.18 -16.24 -17.78
N LYS A 165 1.99 -16.54 -17.24
CA LYS A 165 1.90 -17.01 -15.85
C LYS A 165 2.50 -18.40 -15.70
N SER A 166 3.04 -18.70 -14.52
CA SER A 166 3.46 -20.06 -14.19
C SER A 166 2.26 -21.00 -14.05
N GLY A 167 2.36 -22.22 -14.58
CA GLY A 167 1.34 -23.25 -14.44
C GLY A 167 1.11 -23.72 -12.99
N GLY A 168 2.01 -23.38 -12.06
CA GLY A 168 1.84 -23.64 -10.63
C GLY A 168 1.03 -22.58 -9.88
N VAL A 169 0.58 -21.52 -10.54
CA VAL A 169 -0.22 -20.48 -9.90
C VAL A 169 -1.67 -20.95 -9.75
N VAL A 170 -2.20 -20.83 -8.53
CA VAL A 170 -3.57 -21.23 -8.19
C VAL A 170 -4.41 -20.00 -7.90
N ALA A 171 -5.63 -19.98 -8.46
CA ALA A 171 -6.61 -18.94 -8.18
C ALA A 171 -7.04 -18.97 -6.70
N ARG A 172 -7.17 -17.78 -6.10
CA ARG A 172 -7.45 -17.62 -4.67
C ARG A 172 -8.84 -17.06 -4.46
N THR A 173 -9.60 -17.69 -3.57
CA THR A 173 -10.94 -17.20 -3.22
C THR A 173 -10.88 -15.93 -2.35
N ARG A 174 -12.00 -15.22 -2.26
CA ARG A 174 -12.13 -14.03 -1.41
C ARG A 174 -11.91 -14.38 0.07
N GLU A 175 -12.38 -15.54 0.50
CA GLU A 175 -12.23 -16.06 1.86
C GLU A 175 -10.78 -16.41 2.17
N PHE A 176 -10.03 -16.93 1.20
CA PHE A 176 -8.59 -17.16 1.34
C PHE A 176 -7.85 -15.83 1.53
N ARG A 177 -8.13 -14.83 0.68
CA ARG A 177 -7.53 -13.49 0.80
C ARG A 177 -7.88 -12.82 2.13
N ARG A 178 -9.10 -13.01 2.63
CA ARG A 178 -9.53 -12.50 3.94
C ARG A 178 -8.73 -13.14 5.07
N ARG A 179 -8.62 -14.48 5.08
CA ARG A 179 -7.81 -15.20 6.07
C ARG A 179 -6.34 -14.78 6.05
N ASN A 180 -5.75 -14.64 4.86
CA ASN A 180 -4.38 -14.12 4.74
C ASN A 180 -4.21 -12.72 5.36
N ARG A 181 -5.21 -11.85 5.23
CA ARG A 181 -5.19 -10.53 5.88
C ARG A 181 -5.24 -10.65 7.41
N GLU A 182 -6.13 -11.50 7.92
CA GLU A 182 -6.24 -11.78 9.36
C GLU A 182 -4.92 -12.37 9.91
N ASP A 183 -4.29 -13.27 9.15
CA ASP A 183 -3.02 -13.89 9.50
C ASP A 183 -1.86 -12.87 9.45
N ALA A 184 -1.82 -11.98 8.46
CA ALA A 184 -0.82 -10.91 8.38
C ALA A 184 -0.92 -9.94 9.58
N VAL A 185 -2.14 -9.62 10.03
CA VAL A 185 -2.34 -8.82 11.25
C VAL A 185 -1.83 -9.58 12.47
N ARG A 186 -2.16 -10.87 12.62
CA ARG A 186 -1.69 -11.68 13.75
C ARG A 186 -0.16 -11.79 13.76
N GLU A 187 0.44 -12.02 12.60
CA GLU A 187 1.89 -12.13 12.42
C GLU A 187 2.60 -10.83 12.76
N TYR A 188 2.03 -9.67 12.45
CA TYR A 188 2.61 -8.37 12.83
C TYR A 188 2.80 -8.25 14.35
N PHE A 189 1.82 -8.68 15.16
CA PHE A 189 1.89 -8.56 16.62
C PHE A 189 2.64 -9.72 17.29
N TYR A 190 2.42 -10.95 16.82
CA TYR A 190 2.87 -12.18 17.51
C TYR A 190 4.02 -12.89 16.79
N GLY A 191 4.44 -12.39 15.62
CA GLY A 191 5.42 -13.05 14.78
C GLY A 191 4.93 -14.37 14.22
N LYS A 192 5.88 -15.13 13.65
CA LYS A 192 5.65 -16.43 13.02
C LYS A 192 6.84 -17.32 13.30
N ARG A 193 6.61 -18.61 13.53
CA ARG A 193 7.71 -19.54 13.82
C ARG A 193 8.75 -19.52 12.68
N PRO A 194 10.06 -19.52 13.00
CA PRO A 194 10.65 -19.62 14.36
C PRO A 194 10.76 -18.29 15.13
N HIS A 195 10.42 -17.16 14.52
CA HIS A 195 10.56 -15.80 15.06
C HIS A 195 9.25 -15.29 15.70
N LEU A 196 8.96 -15.75 16.91
CA LEU A 196 7.81 -15.28 17.69
C LEU A 196 8.08 -13.92 18.35
N LEU A 197 7.05 -13.09 18.43
CA LEU A 197 7.05 -11.78 19.09
C LEU A 197 6.12 -11.81 20.30
N SER A 198 6.39 -10.95 21.28
CA SER A 198 5.55 -10.77 22.47
C SER A 198 5.02 -9.34 22.48
N PRO A 199 3.79 -9.11 21.97
CA PRO A 199 3.22 -7.76 21.96
C PRO A 199 2.94 -7.30 23.39
N PHE A 200 2.99 -5.98 23.58
CA PHE A 200 2.70 -5.35 24.88
C PHE A 200 1.30 -4.74 24.84
N SER A 201 0.57 -4.86 25.95
CA SER A 201 -0.76 -4.28 26.13
C SER A 201 -0.74 -3.32 27.30
N PHE A 202 -1.23 -2.10 27.08
CA PHE A 202 -1.31 -1.04 28.07
C PHE A 202 -2.46 -0.10 27.75
N GLU A 203 -2.89 0.64 28.76
CA GLU A 203 -3.93 1.65 28.64
C GLU A 203 -3.33 3.01 28.30
N VAL A 204 -4.02 3.77 27.45
CA VAL A 204 -3.65 5.13 27.06
C VAL A 204 -4.86 6.01 27.25
N ALA A 205 -4.70 7.16 27.92
CA ALA A 205 -5.78 8.11 28.08
C ALA A 205 -6.07 8.82 26.75
N PHE A 206 -7.35 9.03 26.43
CA PHE A 206 -7.73 9.78 25.21
C PHE A 206 -7.26 11.25 25.23
N SER A 207 -6.87 11.79 26.40
CA SER A 207 -6.21 13.10 26.49
C SER A 207 -4.81 13.11 25.89
N ASP A 208 -4.17 11.95 25.80
CA ASP A 208 -2.76 11.81 25.43
C ASP A 208 -2.59 11.47 23.95
N ILE A 209 -3.71 11.24 23.24
CA ILE A 209 -3.72 10.87 21.82
C ILE A 209 -4.75 11.68 21.04
N GLN A 210 -4.47 11.86 19.75
CA GLN A 210 -5.43 12.40 18.80
C GLN A 210 -5.73 11.32 17.77
N ILE A 211 -7.00 10.94 17.68
CA ILE A 211 -7.47 9.96 16.71
C ILE A 211 -8.01 10.72 15.51
N CYS A 212 -7.49 10.37 14.34
CA CYS A 212 -7.83 11.04 13.11
C CYS A 212 -8.14 10.02 12.02
N LYS A 213 -9.07 10.40 11.15
CA LYS A 213 -9.46 9.63 9.97
C LYS A 213 -9.17 10.42 8.71
N ILE A 214 -8.57 9.76 7.75
CA ILE A 214 -8.35 10.32 6.42
C ILE A 214 -9.55 9.93 5.56
N GLY A 215 -10.24 10.93 4.99
CA GLY A 215 -11.47 10.68 4.26
C GLY A 215 -11.78 11.72 3.20
N VAL A 216 -12.94 11.52 2.55
CA VAL A 216 -13.51 12.43 1.56
C VAL A 216 -14.59 13.28 2.23
N MET A 217 -14.47 14.60 2.17
CA MET A 217 -15.53 15.52 2.63
C MET A 217 -16.64 15.68 1.60
N VAL A 218 -17.89 15.68 2.07
CA VAL A 218 -19.07 16.09 1.29
C VAL A 218 -19.68 17.33 1.98
N THR A 219 -20.00 18.38 1.24
CA THR A 219 -20.61 19.62 1.78
C THR A 219 -22.05 19.81 1.32
N GLN A 220 -22.82 20.57 2.11
CA GLN A 220 -24.16 21.01 1.74
C GLN A 220 -24.17 22.52 1.40
N HIS A 221 -24.88 22.90 0.34
CA HIS A 221 -24.78 24.24 -0.27
C HIS A 221 -25.44 25.39 0.52
N ARG A 222 -26.01 25.18 1.72
CA ARG A 222 -26.76 26.21 2.45
C ARG A 222 -26.61 26.30 3.98
N ARG A 223 -25.84 25.41 4.61
CA ARG A 223 -25.43 25.56 6.03
C ARG A 223 -24.04 24.94 6.19
N GLN A 224 -23.18 25.55 6.99
CA GLN A 224 -21.82 25.08 7.31
C GLN A 224 -21.81 23.79 8.16
N HIS A 225 -22.64 22.80 7.83
CA HIS A 225 -22.64 21.48 8.44
C HIS A 225 -21.94 20.51 7.48
N PHE A 226 -20.78 20.03 7.89
CA PHE A 226 -20.01 19.01 7.18
C PHE A 226 -20.51 17.63 7.63
N LEU A 227 -20.91 16.79 6.69
CA LEU A 227 -21.26 15.39 6.97
C LEU A 227 -20.17 14.50 6.37
N PHE A 228 -19.46 13.78 7.25
CA PHE A 228 -18.45 12.82 6.85
C PHE A 228 -19.12 11.51 6.42
N ILE A 229 -18.84 11.08 5.20
CA ILE A 229 -19.30 9.80 4.69
C ILE A 229 -18.09 8.88 4.57
N SER A 230 -18.03 7.87 5.44
CA SER A 230 -17.00 6.82 5.47
C SER A 230 -17.25 5.69 4.44
N ALA A 231 -18.00 5.96 3.37
CA ALA A 231 -18.34 4.97 2.35
C ALA A 231 -17.55 5.22 1.06
N PRO A 232 -17.07 4.15 0.39
CA PRO A 232 -16.41 4.28 -0.90
C PRO A 232 -17.42 4.87 -1.89
N ALA A 233 -17.04 6.02 -2.46
CA ALA A 233 -17.73 6.69 -3.57
C ALA A 233 -19.26 6.56 -3.56
N VAL A 234 -19.94 7.23 -2.63
CA VAL A 234 -21.40 7.41 -2.74
C VAL A 234 -21.69 8.12 -4.08
N PRO A 235 -22.47 7.52 -5.00
CA PRO A 235 -22.83 8.18 -6.24
C PRO A 235 -23.64 9.46 -5.93
N GLN A 236 -23.55 10.48 -6.79
CA GLN A 236 -24.22 11.76 -6.56
C GLN A 236 -25.74 11.60 -6.34
N SER A 237 -26.34 10.55 -6.91
CA SER A 237 -27.74 10.17 -6.72
C SER A 237 -28.10 9.65 -5.32
N ALA A 238 -27.12 9.22 -4.54
CA ALA A 238 -27.27 8.74 -3.17
C ALA A 238 -26.82 9.79 -2.13
N LEU A 239 -26.44 10.99 -2.57
CA LEU A 239 -26.25 12.13 -1.71
C LEU A 239 -27.62 12.73 -1.32
N PRO A 240 -27.84 13.10 -0.05
CA PRO A 240 -29.04 13.84 0.35
C PRO A 240 -29.25 15.09 -0.51
N LEU A 241 -30.52 15.44 -0.77
CA LEU A 241 -30.91 16.63 -1.53
C LEU A 241 -30.16 17.88 -1.04
N GLY A 242 -29.38 18.50 -1.93
CA GLY A 242 -28.61 19.72 -1.68
C GLY A 242 -27.16 19.53 -1.24
N MET A 243 -26.62 18.30 -1.25
CA MET A 243 -25.21 18.00 -1.01
C MET A 243 -24.41 17.82 -2.32
N GLU A 244 -23.20 18.38 -2.34
CA GLU A 244 -22.22 18.19 -3.41
C GLU A 244 -20.91 17.64 -2.85
N LYS A 245 -20.24 16.80 -3.64
CA LYS A 245 -18.94 16.23 -3.26
C LYS A 245 -17.88 17.33 -3.33
N VAL A 246 -17.16 17.56 -2.23
CA VAL A 246 -15.99 18.45 -2.26
C VAL A 246 -14.77 17.61 -2.57
N ASP A 247 -13.87 18.12 -3.42
CA ASP A 247 -12.60 17.49 -3.80
C ASP A 247 -11.56 17.37 -2.65
N GLY A 248 -12.02 17.42 -1.40
CA GLY A 248 -11.28 17.17 -0.18
C GLY A 248 -11.13 15.67 0.10
N SER A 249 -10.61 14.92 -0.87
CA SER A 249 -10.44 13.47 -0.76
C SER A 249 -9.27 13.02 0.12
N VAL A 250 -8.47 13.96 0.61
CA VAL A 250 -7.32 13.73 1.50
C VAL A 250 -7.39 14.76 2.63
N LEU A 251 -8.54 14.82 3.31
CA LEU A 251 -8.68 15.69 4.48
C LEU A 251 -8.64 14.84 5.74
N LEU A 252 -7.95 15.39 6.73
CA LEU A 252 -7.84 14.82 8.05
C LEU A 252 -9.02 15.29 8.90
N VAL A 253 -9.62 14.35 9.64
CA VAL A 253 -10.79 14.60 10.46
C VAL A 253 -10.54 14.03 11.83
N HIS A 254 -10.69 14.84 12.87
CA HIS A 254 -10.67 14.34 14.23
C HIS A 254 -11.88 13.43 14.47
N GLU A 255 -11.61 12.23 14.98
CA GLU A 255 -12.62 11.24 15.29
C GLU A 255 -12.78 11.15 16.80
N GLU A 256 -14.01 11.31 17.29
CA GLU A 256 -14.27 11.17 18.72
C GLU A 256 -14.11 9.71 19.17
N PRO A 257 -13.53 9.45 20.35
CA PRO A 257 -13.41 8.11 20.87
C PRO A 257 -14.79 7.49 21.14
N THR A 258 -15.20 6.57 20.27
CA THR A 258 -16.46 5.83 20.41
C THR A 258 -16.22 4.33 20.45
N LYS A 259 -17.22 3.55 20.88
CA LYS A 259 -17.18 2.08 20.83
C LYS A 259 -16.92 1.51 19.43
N GLN A 260 -17.13 2.30 18.37
CA GLN A 260 -16.87 1.89 16.98
C GLN A 260 -15.38 1.68 16.70
N LEU A 261 -14.49 2.25 17.52
CA LEU A 261 -13.04 2.06 17.42
C LEU A 261 -12.57 0.74 18.05
N SER A 262 -13.44 -0.01 18.75
CA SER A 262 -13.08 -1.32 19.27
C SER A 262 -12.76 -2.29 18.13
N HIS A 263 -11.67 -3.04 18.30
CA HIS A 263 -11.13 -3.99 17.32
C HIS A 263 -10.65 -3.34 16.00
N THR A 264 -10.39 -2.04 16.02
CA THR A 264 -9.77 -1.34 14.90
C THR A 264 -8.26 -1.30 15.04
N ILE A 265 -7.57 -1.42 13.91
CA ILE A 265 -6.14 -1.18 13.82
C ILE A 265 -5.95 0.30 13.47
N VAL A 266 -5.13 0.99 14.25
CA VAL A 266 -4.80 2.40 14.03
C VAL A 266 -3.35 2.49 13.58
N SER A 267 -3.03 3.47 12.74
CA SER A 267 -1.65 3.79 12.37
C SER A 267 -1.11 4.88 13.29
N LEU A 268 0.03 4.64 13.93
CA LEU A 268 0.77 5.70 14.61
C LEU A 268 1.58 6.48 13.56
N SER A 269 1.15 7.70 13.24
CA SER A 269 1.87 8.57 12.30
C SER A 269 3.20 9.05 12.91
N MET A 270 4.22 9.22 12.08
CA MET A 270 5.48 9.90 12.45
C MET A 270 5.38 11.43 12.40
N ALA A 271 4.21 11.99 12.05
CA ALA A 271 3.98 13.43 12.03
C ALA A 271 4.02 14.01 13.44
N ASN A 272 4.57 15.21 13.60
CA ASN A 272 4.66 15.87 14.91
C ASN A 272 3.34 16.55 15.30
N SER A 273 2.47 16.85 14.32
CA SER A 273 1.16 17.47 14.54
C SER A 273 0.15 17.02 13.49
N THR A 274 -1.13 17.22 13.78
CA THR A 274 -2.24 16.99 12.83
C THR A 274 -2.37 18.08 11.77
N GLU A 275 -1.58 19.15 11.87
CA GLU A 275 -1.49 20.22 10.88
C GLU A 275 -0.50 19.87 9.75
N GLU A 276 0.42 18.93 10.00
CA GLU A 276 1.27 18.34 8.97
C GLU A 276 0.47 17.44 8.02
N ASP A 277 1.03 17.12 6.86
CA ASP A 277 0.41 16.19 5.91
C ASP A 277 0.55 14.74 6.39
N VAL A 278 -0.29 14.38 7.38
CA VAL A 278 -0.35 13.04 7.97
C VAL A 278 -0.57 11.96 6.91
N ALA A 279 -1.32 12.27 5.84
CA ALA A 279 -1.62 11.33 4.77
C ALA A 279 -0.38 10.94 3.95
N SER A 280 0.62 11.83 3.87
CA SER A 280 1.89 11.58 3.20
C SER A 280 3.05 11.30 4.16
N THR A 281 2.76 11.08 5.44
CA THR A 281 3.76 10.80 6.46
C THR A 281 3.83 9.30 6.76
N PRO A 282 5.05 8.72 6.92
CA PRO A 282 5.20 7.31 7.27
C PRO A 282 4.59 6.97 8.63
N SER A 283 4.23 5.70 8.80
CA SER A 283 3.75 5.12 10.05
C SER A 283 4.91 4.56 10.86
N ALA A 284 4.94 4.86 12.17
CA ALA A 284 5.85 4.27 13.14
C ALA A 284 5.51 2.80 13.44
N GLY A 285 4.22 2.47 13.37
CA GLY A 285 3.68 1.16 13.68
C GLY A 285 2.17 1.17 13.79
N PHE A 286 1.60 0.03 14.18
CA PHE A 286 0.15 -0.18 14.19
C PHE A 286 -0.30 -0.77 15.53
N PRO A 287 -0.85 0.02 16.47
CA PRO A 287 -1.56 -0.52 17.62
C PRO A 287 -2.93 -1.10 17.24
N LEU A 288 -3.34 -2.13 18.00
CA LEU A 288 -4.71 -2.66 17.96
C LEU A 288 -5.47 -2.14 19.18
N HIS A 289 -6.59 -1.44 18.93
CA HIS A 289 -7.46 -0.98 20.01
C HIS A 289 -8.38 -2.14 20.43
N HIS A 290 -8.26 -2.55 21.71
CA HIS A 290 -9.12 -3.58 22.31
C HIS A 290 -10.43 -2.96 22.80
#